data_AF-A0A0A1XNV0-F1
#
_entry.id   AF-A0A0A1XNV0-F1
#
_cell.length_a   1.000
_cell.length_b   1.000
_cell.length_c   1.000
_cell.angle_alpha   90.00
_cell.angle_beta   90.00
_cell.angle_gamma   90.00
#
_symmetry.space_group_name_H-M   'P 1'
#
loop_
_entity.id
_entity.type
_entity.pdbx_description
1 polymer ?
#
loop_
_entity_poly.entity_id
_entity_poly.type
_entity_poly.pdbx_seq_one_letter_code
_entity_poly.pdbx_strand_id
1 'polypeptide(L)'
;MTTIQFVLLIITAVISVTLATDYCDPEFCGHTKHIACDNDGDFASDCRNPAMVELTKDIQKAIVNAHNKLRNRVARGTNVFKPACRMATMKWDDELAELAALNVKQCKMRHDECHDTKAYEYSGQNLAWRTIYELNATAVSLQMVNMWSSEMKHTQMKYIDSYPSRYNGPAIGHFTVMVADRNIRVGCAASTYD
;
A
#
# COMPACT_ATOMS: atom_id res chain seq x y z
N MET A 1 -58.55 14.64 24.60
CA MET A 1 -57.38 15.53 24.46
C MET A 1 -56.43 14.89 23.47
N THR A 2 -56.32 15.44 22.27
CA THR A 2 -55.42 14.94 21.23
C THR A 2 -54.03 15.53 21.45
N THR A 3 -53.03 14.67 21.59
CA THR A 3 -51.63 15.07 21.71
C THR A 3 -51.08 15.43 20.33
N ILE A 4 -50.43 16.59 20.21
CA ILE A 4 -49.72 17.03 19.01
C ILE A 4 -48.25 16.65 19.19
N GLN A 5 -47.69 15.90 18.23
CA GLN A 5 -46.26 15.64 18.18
C GLN A 5 -45.60 16.60 17.18
N PHE A 6 -44.60 17.34 17.65
CA PHE A 6 -43.77 18.22 16.84
C PHE A 6 -42.40 17.59 16.65
N VAL A 7 -42.00 17.36 15.40
CA VAL A 7 -40.68 16.82 15.05
C VAL A 7 -39.97 17.87 14.20
N LEU A 8 -38.79 18.30 14.67
CA LEU A 8 -37.90 19.19 13.94
C LEU A 8 -36.69 18.38 13.47
N LEU A 9 -36.55 18.23 12.15
CA LEU A 9 -35.39 17.61 11.51
C LEU A 9 -34.46 18.73 11.00
N ILE A 10 -33.23 18.78 11.51
CA ILE A 10 -32.19 19.68 10.99
C ILE A 10 -31.25 18.84 10.13
N ILE A 11 -31.32 19.02 8.81
CA ILE A 11 -30.33 18.48 7.88
C ILE A 11 -29.26 19.56 7.69
N THR A 12 -28.10 19.40 8.34
CA THR A 12 -26.93 20.22 8.04
C THR A 12 -26.19 19.59 6.87
N ALA A 13 -26.16 20.27 5.72
CA ALA A 13 -25.25 19.93 4.65
C ALA A 13 -23.86 20.43 5.06
N VAL A 14 -22.99 19.53 5.50
CA VAL A 14 -21.56 19.84 5.63
C VAL A 14 -21.00 19.88 4.21
N ILE A 15 -20.76 21.09 3.68
CA ILE A 15 -19.94 21.25 2.49
C ILE A 15 -18.51 20.88 2.91
N SER A 16 -18.14 19.61 2.72
CA SER A 16 -16.75 19.19 2.82
C SER A 16 -16.00 19.87 1.69
N VAL A 17 -15.31 20.97 1.99
CA VAL A 17 -14.29 21.51 1.08
C VAL A 17 -13.15 20.50 1.09
N THR A 18 -13.15 19.57 0.15
CA THR A 18 -11.99 18.72 -0.12
C THR A 18 -10.95 19.60 -0.78
N LEU A 19 -10.08 20.22 0.02
CA LEU A 19 -8.84 20.78 -0.51
C LEU A 19 -8.02 19.58 -1.02
N ALA A 20 -7.80 19.52 -2.34
CA ALA A 20 -6.87 18.56 -2.91
C ALA A 20 -5.48 18.84 -2.30
N THR A 21 -4.80 17.78 -1.85
CA THR A 21 -3.43 17.89 -1.33
C THR A 21 -2.50 18.31 -2.46
N ASP A 22 -1.75 19.39 -2.27
CA ASP A 22 -0.71 19.80 -3.21
C ASP A 22 0.58 19.01 -2.95
N TYR A 23 0.70 17.85 -3.60
CA TYR A 23 1.88 16.99 -3.49
C TYR A 23 3.16 17.57 -4.15
N CYS A 24 3.08 18.75 -4.77
CA CYS A 24 4.27 19.49 -5.19
C CYS A 24 4.91 20.31 -4.06
N ASP A 25 4.25 20.43 -2.91
CA ASP A 25 4.83 21.11 -1.76
C ASP A 25 6.13 20.39 -1.32
N PRO A 26 7.26 21.10 -1.22
CA PRO A 26 8.51 20.55 -0.70
C PRO A 26 8.41 19.94 0.71
N GLU A 27 7.35 20.20 1.47
CA GLU A 27 7.12 19.56 2.77
C GLU A 27 7.07 18.03 2.69
N PHE A 28 6.60 17.45 1.57
CA PHE A 28 6.48 16.00 1.41
C PHE A 28 7.80 15.35 1.00
N CYS A 29 8.48 15.89 -0.01
CA CYS A 29 9.61 15.21 -0.67
C CYS A 29 10.90 16.04 -0.76
N GLY A 30 10.93 17.23 -0.14
CA GLY A 30 12.07 18.14 -0.19
C GLY A 30 12.39 18.55 -1.64
N HIS A 31 13.53 18.07 -2.14
CA HIS A 31 13.99 18.32 -3.52
C HIS A 31 13.70 17.17 -4.50
N THR A 32 13.15 16.06 -3.99
CA THR A 32 12.81 14.89 -4.78
C THR A 32 11.42 15.04 -5.39
N LYS A 33 11.20 14.50 -6.60
CA LYS A 33 9.87 14.58 -7.22
C LYS A 33 8.90 13.61 -6.54
N HIS A 34 7.81 14.14 -5.99
CA HIS A 34 6.69 13.32 -5.54
C HIS A 34 5.96 12.69 -6.73
N ILE A 35 5.52 11.43 -6.61
CA ILE A 35 4.79 10.71 -7.68
C ILE A 35 3.50 11.40 -8.15
N ALA A 36 2.88 12.24 -7.33
CA ALA A 36 1.64 12.96 -7.60
C ALA A 36 1.88 14.41 -8.04
N CYS A 37 3.10 14.93 -7.90
CA CYS A 37 3.43 16.28 -8.36
C CYS A 37 3.55 16.30 -9.89
N ASP A 38 2.88 17.27 -10.52
CA ASP A 38 2.78 17.41 -11.98
C ASP A 38 2.38 16.09 -12.67
N ASN A 39 1.42 15.38 -12.08
CA ASN A 39 0.89 14.13 -12.59
C ASN A 39 -0.60 14.32 -12.93
N ASP A 40 -0.96 14.10 -14.19
CA ASP A 40 -2.34 14.22 -14.70
C ASP A 40 -3.20 12.99 -14.38
N GLY A 41 -2.58 11.93 -13.84
CA GLY A 41 -3.23 10.68 -13.52
C GLY A 41 -3.45 9.78 -14.74
N ASP A 42 -2.92 10.11 -15.92
CA ASP A 42 -3.02 9.25 -17.09
C ASP A 42 -1.92 8.18 -17.08
N PHE A 43 -2.09 7.17 -17.95
CA PHE A 43 -1.02 6.22 -18.20
C PHE A 43 0.11 6.90 -18.96
N ALA A 44 1.36 6.54 -18.62
CA ALA A 44 2.50 7.02 -19.36
C ALA A 44 2.39 6.64 -20.85
N SER A 45 2.83 7.53 -21.74
CA SER A 45 2.66 7.36 -23.19
C SER A 45 3.35 6.11 -23.78
N ASP A 46 4.32 5.55 -23.07
CA ASP A 46 5.05 4.34 -23.43
C ASP A 46 4.36 3.04 -22.96
N CYS A 47 3.31 3.12 -22.15
CA CYS A 47 2.47 1.99 -21.81
C CYS A 47 1.71 1.47 -23.05
N ARG A 48 1.89 0.19 -23.40
CA ARG A 48 1.15 -0.43 -24.50
C ARG A 48 -0.12 -1.10 -23.99
N ASN A 49 -1.27 -0.74 -24.56
CA ASN A 49 -2.59 -1.26 -24.21
C ASN A 49 -2.87 -1.30 -22.69
N PRO A 50 -2.60 -0.21 -21.94
CA PRO A 50 -2.74 -0.22 -20.50
C PRO A 50 -4.20 -0.26 -20.05
N ALA A 51 -4.45 -0.95 -18.93
CA ALA A 51 -5.71 -0.91 -18.23
C ALA A 51 -5.49 -0.99 -16.72
N MET A 52 -6.29 -0.25 -15.96
CA MET A 52 -6.32 -0.41 -14.50
C MET A 52 -7.04 -1.71 -14.15
N VAL A 53 -6.51 -2.42 -13.16
CA VAL A 53 -7.19 -3.56 -12.56
C VAL A 53 -8.00 -3.06 -11.37
N GLU A 54 -9.32 -3.27 -11.39
CA GLU A 54 -10.18 -2.89 -10.28
C GLU A 54 -9.89 -3.79 -9.06
N LEU A 55 -9.36 -3.19 -7.99
CA LEU A 55 -9.25 -3.83 -6.68
C LEU A 55 -10.53 -3.52 -5.90
N THR A 56 -11.56 -4.36 -6.08
CA THR A 56 -12.82 -4.26 -5.36
C THR A 56 -12.62 -4.29 -3.85
N LYS A 57 -13.61 -3.85 -3.05
CA LYS A 57 -13.51 -3.87 -1.57
C LYS A 57 -13.22 -5.28 -1.01
N ASP A 58 -13.66 -6.34 -1.67
CA ASP A 58 -13.32 -7.70 -1.28
C ASP A 58 -11.85 -8.05 -1.55
N ILE A 59 -11.29 -7.58 -2.67
CA ILE A 59 -9.86 -7.75 -2.99
C ILE A 59 -9.00 -6.94 -2.02
N GLN A 60 -9.35 -5.68 -1.77
CA GLN A 60 -8.68 -4.82 -0.77
C GLN A 60 -8.64 -5.52 0.60
N LYS A 61 -9.79 -6.05 1.05
CA LYS A 61 -9.90 -6.81 2.29
C LYS A 61 -9.04 -8.07 2.27
N ALA A 62 -9.00 -8.81 1.15
CA ALA A 62 -8.17 -9.99 1.02
C ALA A 62 -6.66 -9.66 1.13
N ILE A 63 -6.21 -8.58 0.49
CA ILE A 63 -4.83 -8.08 0.56
C ILE A 63 -4.47 -7.71 2.00
N VAL A 64 -5.31 -6.92 2.67
CA VAL A 64 -5.11 -6.51 4.08
C VAL A 64 -5.07 -7.73 5.01
N ASN A 65 -5.99 -8.69 4.81
CA ASN A 65 -6.02 -9.91 5.60
C ASN A 65 -4.76 -10.75 5.40
N ALA A 66 -4.22 -10.82 4.18
CA ALA A 66 -2.97 -11.53 3.91
C ALA A 66 -1.78 -10.88 4.62
N HIS A 67 -1.67 -9.54 4.59
CA HIS A 67 -0.66 -8.80 5.36
C HIS A 67 -0.79 -9.06 6.86
N ASN A 68 -2.01 -8.95 7.41
CA ASN A 68 -2.26 -9.16 8.83
C ASN A 68 -2.02 -10.62 9.26
N LYS A 69 -2.29 -11.61 8.41
CA LYS A 69 -1.97 -13.01 8.68
C LYS A 69 -0.47 -13.22 8.82
N LEU A 70 0.33 -12.63 7.94
CA LEU A 70 1.79 -12.66 8.03
C LEU A 70 2.27 -11.95 9.30
N ARG A 71 1.83 -10.69 9.51
CA ARG A 71 2.22 -9.86 10.66
C ARG A 71 1.88 -10.54 11.99
N ASN A 72 0.71 -11.16 12.12
CA ASN A 72 0.33 -11.93 13.31
C ASN A 72 1.21 -13.17 13.52
N ARG A 73 1.57 -13.88 12.44
CA ARG A 73 2.51 -15.02 12.52
C ARG A 73 3.87 -14.58 13.05
N VAL A 74 4.41 -13.47 12.56
CA VAL A 74 5.71 -12.94 13.00
C VAL A 74 5.62 -12.39 14.42
N ALA A 75 4.57 -11.65 14.75
CA ALA A 75 4.39 -11.02 16.06
C ALA A 75 4.29 -12.02 17.21
N ARG A 76 3.75 -13.22 16.96
CA ARG A 76 3.72 -14.31 17.95
C ARG A 76 5.09 -14.96 18.21
N GLY A 77 6.09 -14.63 17.41
CA GLY A 77 7.39 -15.29 17.41
C GLY A 77 7.38 -16.62 16.65
N THR A 78 8.56 -17.00 16.17
CA THR A 78 8.84 -18.27 15.51
C THR A 78 10.15 -18.85 16.04
N ASN A 79 10.64 -19.94 15.45
CA ASN A 79 12.00 -20.42 15.70
C ASN A 79 13.11 -19.48 15.20
N VAL A 80 12.78 -18.52 14.32
CA VAL A 80 13.72 -17.56 13.73
C VAL A 80 13.50 -16.14 14.25
N PHE A 81 12.25 -15.74 14.50
CA PHE A 81 11.89 -14.37 14.88
C PHE A 81 11.41 -14.32 16.33
N LYS A 82 11.87 -13.33 17.08
CA LYS A 82 11.36 -13.05 18.42
C LYS A 82 9.92 -12.51 18.33
N PRO A 83 9.08 -12.73 19.34
CA PRO A 83 7.77 -12.07 19.42
C PRO A 83 7.91 -10.55 19.35
N ALA A 84 6.97 -9.88 18.68
CA ALA A 84 6.97 -8.42 18.56
C ALA A 84 6.26 -7.79 19.77
N CYS A 85 6.87 -6.78 20.38
CA CYS A 85 6.25 -6.05 21.50
C CYS A 85 5.05 -5.21 21.06
N ARG A 86 5.06 -4.72 19.81
CA ARG A 86 4.00 -3.90 19.23
C ARG A 86 3.91 -4.21 17.74
N MET A 87 2.83 -4.81 17.30
CA MET A 87 2.55 -5.06 15.88
C MET A 87 1.07 -4.81 15.65
N ALA A 88 0.72 -3.60 15.17
CA ALA A 88 -0.68 -3.24 15.00
C ALA A 88 -1.30 -3.95 13.79
N THR A 89 -2.61 -4.20 13.89
CA THR A 89 -3.43 -4.66 12.77
C THR A 89 -3.49 -3.57 11.72
N MET A 90 -3.00 -3.89 10.54
CA MET A 90 -2.96 -3.02 9.38
C MET A 90 -4.37 -2.82 8.80
N LYS A 91 -4.65 -1.62 8.29
CA LYS A 91 -5.91 -1.28 7.60
C LYS A 91 -5.63 -0.79 6.18
N TRP A 92 -6.63 -0.92 5.31
CA TRP A 92 -6.58 -0.29 4.01
C TRP A 92 -6.51 1.23 4.16
N ASP A 93 -5.84 1.89 3.22
CA ASP A 93 -5.78 3.33 3.12
C ASP A 93 -5.92 3.76 1.66
N ASP A 94 -6.91 4.63 1.40
CA ASP A 94 -7.28 5.00 0.04
C ASP A 94 -6.28 6.02 -0.54
N GLU A 95 -5.68 6.90 0.26
CA GLU A 95 -4.63 7.85 -0.19
C GLU A 95 -3.40 7.08 -0.68
N LEU A 96 -2.92 6.10 0.10
CA LEU A 96 -1.83 5.23 -0.35
C LEU A 96 -2.18 4.42 -1.61
N ALA A 97 -3.45 4.06 -1.80
CA ALA A 97 -3.90 3.33 -2.99
C ALA A 97 -3.92 4.21 -4.23
N GLU A 98 -4.31 5.48 -4.10
CA GLU A 98 -4.25 6.49 -5.15
C GLU A 98 -2.80 6.75 -5.59
N LEU A 99 -1.88 6.92 -4.64
CA LEU A 99 -0.45 7.09 -4.94
C LEU A 99 0.15 5.84 -5.60
N ALA A 100 -0.23 4.63 -5.14
CA ALA A 100 0.15 3.40 -5.81
C ALA A 100 -0.41 3.31 -7.24
N ALA A 101 -1.62 3.85 -7.50
CA ALA A 101 -2.21 3.89 -8.83
C ALA A 101 -1.38 4.74 -9.80
N LEU A 102 -0.85 5.86 -9.34
CA LEU A 102 0.05 6.71 -10.14
C LEU A 102 1.36 6.00 -10.50
N ASN A 103 1.90 5.18 -9.59
CA ASN A 103 3.09 4.38 -9.86
C ASN A 103 2.84 3.29 -10.92
N VAL A 104 1.77 2.48 -10.77
CA VAL A 104 1.49 1.39 -11.74
C VAL A 104 1.08 1.90 -13.13
N LYS A 105 0.62 3.15 -13.23
CA LYS A 105 0.37 3.85 -14.49
C LYS A 105 1.64 4.22 -15.27
N GLN A 106 2.81 4.07 -14.68
CA GLN A 106 4.10 4.24 -15.36
C GLN A 106 4.55 2.99 -16.14
N CYS A 107 3.86 1.85 -15.97
CA CYS A 107 4.19 0.55 -16.59
C CYS A 107 5.66 0.12 -16.44
N LYS A 108 6.29 0.53 -15.33
CA LYS A 108 7.71 0.30 -15.04
C LYS A 108 7.84 -0.38 -13.69
N MET A 109 8.62 -1.46 -13.64
CA MET A 109 8.97 -2.16 -12.40
C MET A 109 10.06 -1.38 -11.65
N ARG A 110 9.72 -0.17 -11.20
CA ARG A 110 10.63 0.77 -10.56
C ARG A 110 9.91 1.53 -9.46
N HIS A 111 10.57 1.66 -8.31
CA HIS A 111 10.09 2.53 -7.25
C HIS A 111 10.01 3.98 -7.74
N ASP A 112 8.97 4.69 -7.33
CA ASP A 112 9.01 6.15 -7.43
C ASP A 112 10.01 6.72 -6.43
N GLU A 113 10.41 7.97 -6.67
CA GLU A 113 11.45 8.60 -5.85
C GLU A 113 10.90 9.04 -4.49
N CYS A 114 9.61 9.38 -4.42
CA CYS A 114 8.91 9.78 -3.21
C CYS A 114 7.38 9.72 -3.37
N HIS A 115 6.69 9.33 -2.31
CA HIS A 115 5.22 9.27 -2.21
C HIS A 115 4.74 9.57 -0.78
N ASP A 116 5.49 10.39 -0.04
CA ASP A 116 5.20 10.70 1.35
C ASP A 116 3.87 11.45 1.49
N THR A 117 3.06 11.05 2.46
CA THR A 117 1.83 11.76 2.81
C THR A 117 1.97 12.40 4.17
N LYS A 118 1.10 13.38 4.47
CA LYS A 118 1.08 14.06 5.76
C LYS A 118 0.91 13.10 6.94
N ALA A 119 0.23 11.98 6.73
CA ALA A 119 0.01 10.98 7.76
C ALA A 119 1.09 9.89 7.79
N TYR A 120 1.78 9.65 6.68
CA TYR A 120 2.62 8.49 6.44
C TYR A 120 3.94 8.87 5.74
N GLU A 121 4.77 9.67 6.41
CA GLU A 121 6.15 9.96 5.97
C GLU A 121 6.99 8.67 5.89
N TYR A 122 7.85 8.59 4.88
CA TYR A 122 8.73 7.45 4.62
C TYR A 122 8.01 6.10 4.50
N SER A 123 6.79 6.09 3.95
CA SER A 123 6.07 4.83 3.76
C SER A 123 6.85 3.89 2.84
N GLY A 124 6.82 2.59 3.14
CA GLY A 124 7.49 1.60 2.31
C GLY A 124 6.71 1.26 1.05
N GLN A 125 7.39 0.69 0.05
CA GLN A 125 6.76 0.25 -1.20
C GLN A 125 7.24 -1.14 -1.59
N ASN A 126 6.28 -2.00 -1.94
CA ASN A 126 6.56 -3.29 -2.56
C ASN A 126 6.05 -3.29 -4.00
N LEU A 127 6.87 -3.78 -4.92
CA LEU A 127 6.51 -3.94 -6.33
C LEU A 127 6.55 -5.40 -6.72
N ALA A 128 5.64 -5.79 -7.61
CA ALA A 128 5.65 -7.11 -8.21
C ALA A 128 5.06 -7.03 -9.61
N TRP A 129 5.51 -7.94 -10.45
CA TRP A 129 5.00 -8.09 -11.81
C TRP A 129 4.94 -9.56 -12.17
N ARG A 130 4.05 -9.89 -13.10
CA ARG A 130 3.95 -11.23 -13.67
C ARG A 130 3.24 -11.19 -15.01
N THR A 131 3.69 -12.02 -15.94
CA THR A 131 2.90 -12.35 -17.13
C THR A 131 1.70 -13.22 -16.75
N ILE A 132 0.52 -12.82 -17.18
CA ILE A 132 -0.74 -13.54 -16.98
C ILE A 132 -1.41 -13.78 -18.33
N TYR A 133 -2.11 -14.91 -18.48
CA TYR A 133 -2.92 -15.20 -19.67
C TYR A 133 -4.38 -14.80 -19.49
N GLU A 134 -4.88 -14.92 -18.25
CA GLU A 134 -6.23 -14.51 -17.85
C GLU A 134 -6.16 -13.75 -16.53
N LEU A 135 -6.91 -12.66 -16.43
CA LEU A 135 -6.94 -11.82 -15.22
C LEU A 135 -7.90 -12.40 -14.19
N ASN A 136 -7.34 -12.97 -13.13
CA ASN A 136 -8.03 -13.17 -11.86
C ASN A 136 -7.41 -12.24 -10.81
N ALA A 137 -7.97 -11.03 -10.68
CA ALA A 137 -7.41 -9.97 -9.85
C ALA A 137 -7.16 -10.40 -8.40
N THR A 138 -8.10 -11.15 -7.80
CA THR A 138 -7.95 -11.68 -6.43
C THR A 138 -6.78 -12.64 -6.33
N ALA A 139 -6.73 -13.65 -7.20
CA ALA A 139 -5.70 -14.69 -7.14
C ALA A 139 -4.31 -14.11 -7.43
N VAL A 140 -4.19 -13.26 -8.44
CA VAL A 140 -2.92 -12.63 -8.81
C VAL A 140 -2.43 -11.71 -7.69
N SER A 141 -3.31 -10.87 -7.12
CA SER A 141 -2.94 -9.98 -6.00
C SER A 141 -2.42 -10.78 -4.80
N LEU A 142 -3.12 -11.84 -4.41
CA LEU A 142 -2.70 -12.69 -3.28
C LEU A 142 -1.41 -13.47 -3.59
N GLN A 143 -1.19 -13.86 -4.85
CA GLN A 143 0.09 -14.46 -5.26
C GLN A 143 1.25 -13.48 -5.09
N MET A 144 1.09 -12.20 -5.44
CA MET A 144 2.12 -11.18 -5.24
C MET A 144 2.42 -10.96 -3.75
N VAL A 145 1.37 -10.83 -2.92
CA VAL A 145 1.54 -10.73 -1.46
C VAL A 145 2.25 -11.95 -0.87
N ASN A 146 1.93 -13.15 -1.34
CA ASN A 146 2.58 -14.38 -0.90
C ASN A 146 4.04 -14.47 -1.38
N MET A 147 4.34 -13.97 -2.59
CA MET A 147 5.71 -13.90 -3.13
C MET A 147 6.60 -13.06 -2.21
N TRP A 148 6.17 -11.84 -1.88
CA TRP A 148 6.85 -10.96 -0.93
C TRP A 148 7.00 -11.62 0.45
N SER A 149 5.91 -12.21 0.96
CA SER A 149 5.93 -12.91 2.25
C SER A 149 6.92 -14.07 2.28
N SER A 150 7.18 -14.70 1.13
CA SER A 150 8.05 -15.89 1.06
C SER A 150 9.52 -15.59 1.34
N GLU A 151 9.94 -14.32 1.22
CA GLU A 151 11.28 -13.86 1.59
C GLU A 151 11.58 -14.02 3.09
N MET A 152 10.54 -14.27 3.90
CA MET A 152 10.68 -14.71 5.30
C MET A 152 11.68 -15.86 5.45
N LYS A 153 11.76 -16.78 4.49
CA LYS A 153 12.67 -17.95 4.52
C LYS A 153 14.15 -17.57 4.39
N HIS A 154 14.45 -16.38 3.87
CA HIS A 154 15.80 -15.84 3.70
C HIS A 154 16.13 -14.78 4.76
N THR A 155 15.14 -14.36 5.55
CA THR A 155 15.28 -13.32 6.56
C THR A 155 15.64 -13.92 7.92
N GLN A 156 16.43 -13.20 8.70
CA GLN A 156 16.86 -13.58 10.05
C GLN A 156 16.53 -12.44 11.02
N MET A 157 16.39 -12.75 12.32
CA MET A 157 16.10 -11.74 13.34
C MET A 157 17.07 -10.55 13.29
N LYS A 158 18.36 -10.79 13.05
CA LYS A 158 19.37 -9.72 12.95
C LYS A 158 19.07 -8.67 11.87
N TYR A 159 18.39 -9.05 10.78
CA TYR A 159 17.99 -8.11 9.72
C TYR A 159 16.71 -7.33 10.07
N ILE A 160 15.87 -7.88 10.96
CA ILE A 160 14.72 -7.18 11.53
C ILE A 160 15.20 -6.20 12.60
N ASP A 161 16.14 -6.62 13.46
CA ASP A 161 16.72 -5.79 14.51
C ASP A 161 17.50 -4.60 13.93
N SER A 162 18.23 -4.82 12.83
CA SER A 162 18.95 -3.79 12.10
C SER A 162 19.01 -4.13 10.62
N TYR A 163 18.29 -3.37 9.79
CA TYR A 163 18.33 -3.59 8.35
C TYR A 163 19.75 -3.35 7.80
N PRO A 164 20.31 -4.29 7.00
CA PRO A 164 21.69 -4.19 6.52
C PRO A 164 21.85 -3.06 5.49
N SER A 165 22.86 -2.20 5.68
CA SER A 165 23.19 -1.12 4.72
C SER A 165 23.82 -1.63 3.42
N ARG A 166 24.51 -2.77 3.46
CA ARG A 166 25.10 -3.45 2.30
C ARG A 166 24.78 -4.93 2.36
N TYR A 167 23.60 -5.28 1.91
CA TYR A 167 23.15 -6.66 1.87
C TYR A 167 23.57 -7.35 0.58
N ASN A 168 24.14 -8.54 0.69
CA ASN A 168 24.44 -9.42 -0.43
C ASN A 168 23.80 -10.79 -0.14
N GLY A 169 22.73 -11.12 -0.84
CA GLY A 169 21.98 -12.36 -0.64
C GLY A 169 20.62 -12.35 -1.32
N PRO A 170 19.80 -13.39 -1.12
CA PRO A 170 18.43 -13.43 -1.62
C PRO A 170 17.60 -12.27 -1.08
N ALA A 171 16.64 -11.78 -1.86
CA ALA A 171 15.79 -10.66 -1.47
C ALA A 171 15.11 -10.89 -0.10
N ILE A 172 15.14 -9.83 0.72
CA ILE A 172 14.48 -9.75 2.03
C ILE A 172 13.63 -8.48 2.20
N GLY A 173 13.81 -7.51 1.29
CA GLY A 173 13.26 -6.16 1.42
C GLY A 173 11.73 -6.18 1.48
N HIS A 174 11.08 -6.96 0.62
CA HIS A 174 9.63 -6.98 0.55
C HIS A 174 9.03 -7.54 1.84
N PHE A 175 9.57 -8.65 2.36
CA PHE A 175 9.13 -9.19 3.64
C PHE A 175 9.38 -8.21 4.78
N THR A 176 10.57 -7.59 4.86
CA THR A 176 10.89 -6.67 5.96
C THR A 176 9.97 -5.45 6.01
N VAL A 177 9.58 -4.88 4.87
CA VAL A 177 8.61 -3.77 4.80
C VAL A 177 7.21 -4.23 5.25
N MET A 178 6.78 -5.43 4.87
CA MET A 178 5.46 -5.96 5.30
C MET A 178 5.34 -6.15 6.81
N VAL A 179 6.46 -6.45 7.49
CA VAL A 179 6.50 -6.74 8.93
C VAL A 179 7.10 -5.61 9.77
N ALA A 180 7.34 -4.44 9.20
CA ALA A 180 7.73 -3.27 9.98
C ALA A 180 6.61 -2.87 10.94
N ASP A 181 6.94 -2.69 12.23
CA ASP A 181 5.94 -2.44 13.27
C ASP A 181 5.22 -1.09 13.11
N ARG A 182 5.93 -0.10 12.56
CA ARG A 182 5.43 1.25 12.28
C ARG A 182 4.42 1.28 11.12
N ASN A 183 4.40 0.26 10.27
CA ASN A 183 3.47 0.20 9.14
C ASN A 183 2.09 -0.24 9.62
N ILE A 184 1.16 0.71 9.72
CA ILE A 184 -0.22 0.46 10.18
C ILE A 184 -1.27 0.58 9.07
N ARG A 185 -0.87 1.03 7.89
CA ARG A 185 -1.71 1.17 6.69
C ARG A 185 -1.08 0.48 5.49
N VAL A 186 -1.93 0.14 4.52
CA VAL A 186 -1.52 -0.28 3.18
C VAL A 186 -2.57 0.17 2.17
N GLY A 187 -2.11 0.73 1.06
CA GLY A 187 -2.90 0.95 -0.14
C GLY A 187 -2.18 0.31 -1.32
N CYS A 188 -2.92 -0.25 -2.26
CA CYS A 188 -2.36 -0.91 -3.43
C CYS A 188 -3.15 -0.52 -4.68
N ALA A 189 -2.48 -0.64 -5.82
CA ALA A 189 -3.10 -0.59 -7.13
C ALA A 189 -2.46 -1.64 -8.04
N ALA A 190 -3.12 -1.95 -9.14
CA ALA A 190 -2.60 -2.84 -10.17
C ALA A 190 -3.04 -2.35 -11.55
N SER A 191 -2.20 -2.60 -12.55
CA SER A 191 -2.49 -2.36 -13.96
C SER A 191 -2.04 -3.56 -14.79
N THR A 192 -2.61 -3.68 -15.99
CA THR A 192 -2.15 -4.60 -17.05
C THR A 192 -1.65 -3.76 -18.22
N TYR A 193 -0.65 -4.24 -18.93
CA TYR A 193 -0.09 -3.64 -20.13
C TYR A 193 0.70 -4.71 -20.91
N ASP A 194 0.96 -4.45 -22.19
CA ASP A 194 1.67 -5.34 -23.13
C ASP A 194 3.18 -5.09 -23.22
#